data_AF-A0A949UDS0-F1
#
_entry.id   AF-A0A949UDS0-F1
#
_cell.length_a   1.000
_cell.length_b   1.000
_cell.length_c   1.000
_cell.angle_alpha   90.00
_cell.angle_beta   90.00
_cell.angle_gamma   90.00
#
_symmetry.space_group_name_H-M   'P 1'
#
loop_
_entity.id
_entity.type
_entity.pdbx_description
1 polymer ?
#
loop_
_entity_poly.entity_id
_entity_poly.type
_entity_poly.pdbx_seq_one_letter_code
_entity_poly.pdbx_strand_id
1 'polypeptide(L)' 'LYARHLVRFIRTPGLSLEQVFKRVREAVEQESRGAQVPVEFSTLTGGDFYFLTAGGK' A
#
# COMPACT_ATOMS: atom_id res chain seq x y z
N LEU A 1 -3.39 11.73 6.67
CA LEU A 1 -4.26 10.58 6.32
C LEU A 1 -3.46 9.49 5.59
N TYR A 2 -2.97 9.79 4.37
CA TYR A 2 -2.17 8.87 3.54
C TYR A 2 -1.05 8.17 4.30
N ALA A 3 -0.13 8.92 4.92
CA ALA A 3 1.02 8.33 5.62
C ALA A 3 0.61 7.35 6.74
N ARG A 4 -0.50 7.60 7.44
CA ARG A 4 -1.02 6.70 8.49
C ARG A 4 -1.50 5.38 7.89
N HIS A 5 -2.26 5.43 6.80
CA HIS A 5 -2.70 4.22 6.09
C HIS A 5 -1.53 3.48 5.45
N LEU A 6 -0.55 4.18 4.89
CA LEU A 6 0.67 3.57 4.36
C LEU A 6 1.43 2.81 5.45
N VAL A 7 1.74 3.44 6.59
CA VAL A 7 2.43 2.79 7.72
C VAL A 7 1.66 1.57 8.24
N ARG A 8 0.32 1.61 8.22
CA ARG A 8 -0.51 0.47 8.57
C ARG A 8 -0.32 -0.70 7.60
N PHE A 9 -0.39 -0.45 6.30
CA PHE A 9 -0.41 -1.54 5.31
C PHE A 9 0.97 -2.13 4.99
N ILE A 10 2.06 -1.33 5.04
CA ILE A 10 3.43 -1.86 4.86
C ILE A 10 3.82 -2.91 5.92
N ARG A 11 3.13 -2.91 7.06
CA ARG A 11 3.33 -3.87 8.16
C ARG A 11 2.54 -5.16 8.01
N THR A 12 1.78 -5.33 6.93
CA THR A 12 1.02 -6.56 6.67
C THR A 12 1.91 -7.55 5.93
N PRO A 13 2.25 -8.71 6.53
CA PRO A 13 3.04 -9.72 5.85
C PRO A 13 2.32 -10.29 4.64
N GLY A 14 3.10 -10.65 3.62
CA GLY A 14 2.61 -11.29 2.41
C GLY A 14 1.93 -10.35 1.41
N LEU A 15 1.92 -9.04 1.66
CA LEU A 15 1.42 -8.08 0.68
C LEU A 15 2.50 -7.62 -0.28
N SER A 16 2.22 -7.70 -1.57
CA SER A 16 3.05 -7.03 -2.57
C SER A 16 2.92 -5.51 -2.44
N LEU A 17 3.92 -4.76 -2.96
CA LEU A 17 3.91 -3.31 -2.99
C LEU A 17 2.64 -2.75 -3.63
N GLU A 18 2.21 -3.34 -4.74
CA GLU A 18 0.99 -2.94 -5.45
C GLU A 18 -0.25 -3.14 -4.57
N GLN A 19 -0.34 -4.27 -3.87
CA GLN A 19 -1.44 -4.55 -2.94
C GLN A 19 -1.45 -3.61 -1.72
N VAL A 20 -0.28 -3.15 -1.26
CA VAL A 20 -0.19 -2.12 -0.22
C VAL A 20 -0.77 -0.82 -0.74
N PHE A 21 -0.31 -0.33 -1.91
CA PHE A 21 -0.79 0.94 -2.46
C PHE A 21 -2.28 0.94 -2.80
N LYS A 22 -2.80 -0.15 -3.39
CA LYS A 22 -4.25 -0.30 -3.64
C LYS A 22 -5.07 -0.11 -2.36
N ARG A 23 -4.68 -0.78 -1.26
CA ARG A 23 -5.37 -0.63 0.04
C ARG A 23 -5.21 0.75 0.65
N VAL A 24 -4.06 1.40 0.47
CA VAL A 24 -3.85 2.79 0.91
C VAL A 24 -4.81 3.73 0.19
N ARG A 25 -4.91 3.61 -1.14
CA ARG A 25 -5.85 4.42 -1.94
C ARG A 25 -7.30 4.24 -1.48
N GLU A 26 -7.77 3.00 -1.40
CA GLU A 26 -9.13 2.68 -0.95
C GLU A 26 -9.43 3.30 0.43
N ALA A 27 -8.53 3.11 1.40
CA ALA A 27 -8.72 3.61 2.76
C ALA A 27 -8.65 5.14 2.85
N VAL A 28 -7.79 5.79 2.05
CA VAL A 28 -7.66 7.24 1.99
C VAL A 28 -8.88 7.86 1.30
N GLU A 29 -9.32 7.33 0.18
CA GLU A 29 -10.51 7.80 -0.53
C GLU A 29 -11.76 7.69 0.36
N GLN A 30 -11.94 6.54 1.03
CA GLN A 30 -13.07 6.32 1.94
C GLN A 30 -13.05 7.29 3.13
N GLU A 31 -11.93 7.39 3.84
CA GLU A 31 -11.86 8.20 5.06
C GLU A 31 -11.85 9.71 4.76
N SER A 32 -11.26 10.11 3.62
CA SER A 32 -11.30 11.51 3.17
C SER A 32 -12.61 11.91 2.52
N ARG A 33 -13.54 10.96 2.29
CA ARG A 33 -14.77 11.17 1.52
C ARG A 33 -14.49 11.73 0.12
N GLY A 34 -13.46 11.20 -0.54
CA GLY A 34 -13.02 11.62 -1.86
C GLY A 34 -12.20 12.92 -1.91
N ALA A 35 -11.91 13.57 -0.78
CA ALA A 35 -11.08 14.78 -0.76
C ALA A 35 -9.59 14.50 -1.06
N GLN A 36 -9.14 13.25 -0.91
CA GLN A 36 -7.81 12.79 -1.28
C GLN A 36 -7.92 11.55 -2.17
N VAL A 37 -7.29 11.60 -3.34
CA VAL A 37 -7.19 10.49 -4.31
C VAL A 37 -5.72 10.20 -4.56
N PRO A 38 -5.11 9.23 -3.84
CA PRO A 38 -3.71 8.87 -4.03
C PRO A 38 -3.43 8.34 -5.44
N VAL A 39 -2.28 8.73 -5.99
CA VAL A 39 -1.77 8.26 -7.28
C VAL A 39 -0.36 7.72 -7.09
N GLU A 40 -0.08 6.59 -7.74
CA GLU A 40 1.22 5.94 -7.72
C GLU A 40 1.79 5.79 -9.14
N PHE A 41 3.08 6.03 -9.28
CA PHE A 41 3.84 5.75 -10.51
C PHE A 41 4.92 4.73 -10.18
N SER A 42 5.03 3.68 -11.02
CA SER A 42 6.01 2.61 -10.83
C SER A 42 6.71 2.31 -12.13
N THR A 43 8.02 2.13 -12.05
CA THR A 43 8.89 1.59 -13.11
C THR A 43 9.66 0.37 -12.62
N LEU A 44 9.16 -0.27 -11.55
CA LEU A 44 9.78 -1.46 -10.99
C LEU A 44 9.74 -2.61 -12.01
N THR A 45 10.83 -3.35 -12.09
CA THR A 45 11.00 -4.50 -12.97
C THR A 45 11.32 -5.75 -12.15
N GLY A 46 11.15 -6.93 -12.75
CA GLY A 46 11.39 -8.21 -12.08
C GLY A 46 10.16 -8.76 -11.36
N GLY A 47 10.38 -9.51 -10.29
CA GLY A 47 9.32 -10.12 -9.49
C GLY A 47 8.66 -9.15 -8.49
N ASP A 48 7.65 -9.65 -7.78
CA ASP A 48 6.92 -8.86 -6.80
C ASP A 48 7.81 -8.38 -5.64
N PHE A 49 7.72 -7.10 -5.30
CA PHE A 49 8.32 -6.54 -4.09
C PHE A 49 7.38 -6.73 -2.89
N TYR A 50 7.93 -7.18 -1.76
CA TYR A 50 7.22 -7.31 -0.49
C TYR A 50 7.95 -6.52 0.60
N PHE A 51 7.24 -5.70 1.35
CA PHE A 51 7.82 -5.07 2.55
C PHE A 51 8.09 -6.11 3.65
N LEU A 52 7.18 -7.08 3.78
CA LEU A 52 7.28 -8.20 4.70
C LEU A 52 6.80 -9.46 3.96
N THR A 53 7.64 -10.48 3.89
CA THR A 53 7.27 -11.75 3.24
C THR A 53 6.31 -12.53 4.15
N ALA A 54 5.48 -13.40 3.58
CA ALA A 54 4.51 -14.20 4.34
C ALA A 54 5.17 -15.19 5.33
N GLY A 55 6.49 -15.43 5.21
CA GLY A 55 7.25 -16.37 6.02
C GLY A 55 8.36 -15.76 6.88
N GLY A 56 8.40 -14.43 7.03
CA GLY A 56 9.38 -13.78 7.90
C GLY A 56 9.07 -14.00 9.37
N LYS A 57 9.89 -14.82 10.06
CA LYS A 57 10.07 -14.71 11.51
C LYS A 57 10.77 -13.40 11.85
#